data_AF-A0A3N5IDG1-F1
#
_entry.id   AF-A0A3N5IDG1-F1
#
_cell.length_a   1.000
_cell.length_b   1.000
_cell.length_c   1.000
_cell.angle_alpha   90.00
_cell.angle_beta   90.00
_cell.angle_gamma   90.00
#
_symmetry.space_group_name_H-M   'P 1'
#
loop_
_entity.id
_entity.type
_entity.pdbx_description
1 polymer ?
#
loop_
_entity_poly.entity_id
_entity_poly.type
_entity_poly.pdbx_seq_one_letter_code
_entity_poly.pdbx_strand_id
1 'polypeptide(L)'
;MKTLEHLLSPITIRLLTIPNRLVMPPMGTALGNDDSTVSEANLAYIKRRAQGGAGLIITEITEVHPLGSASPRCIGVWDDKFIPGLSKLADVVHVQGSKIAMQLHHTGRENYLLQKKNKAIGP
;
A
#
# COMPACT_ATOMS: atom_id res chain seq x y z
N MET A 1 25.56 -20.42 10.95
CA MET A 1 24.33 -20.34 10.12
C MET A 1 24.52 -19.25 9.09
N LYS A 2 24.74 -19.60 7.80
CA LYS A 2 24.93 -18.65 6.67
C LYS A 2 23.68 -18.51 5.79
N THR A 3 22.52 -18.98 6.24
CA THR A 3 21.49 -19.47 5.31
C THR A 3 20.69 -18.37 4.58
N LEU A 4 20.85 -17.09 4.91
CA LEU A 4 20.08 -15.99 4.27
C LEU A 4 20.90 -14.70 4.09
N GLU A 5 22.24 -14.78 4.03
CA GLU A 5 23.11 -13.59 3.98
C GLU A 5 22.73 -12.64 2.84
N HIS A 6 22.46 -13.16 1.63
CA HIS A 6 22.02 -12.33 0.51
C HIS A 6 20.64 -11.72 0.73
N LEU A 7 19.70 -12.47 1.30
CA LEU A 7 18.34 -12.00 1.54
C LEU A 7 18.30 -10.90 2.60
N LEU A 8 19.11 -11.03 3.65
CA LEU A 8 19.17 -10.09 4.77
C LEU A 8 20.16 -8.94 4.54
N SER A 9 20.95 -8.98 3.47
CA SER A 9 21.84 -7.89 3.08
C SER A 9 21.08 -6.69 2.49
N PRO A 10 21.53 -5.45 2.74
CA PRO A 10 20.97 -4.27 2.09
C PRO A 10 21.10 -4.31 0.56
N ILE A 11 20.22 -3.57 -0.11
CA ILE A 11 20.31 -3.31 -1.56
C ILE A 11 19.94 -1.85 -1.84
N THR A 12 20.66 -1.21 -2.76
CA THR A 12 20.31 0.13 -3.24
C THR A 12 19.68 0.01 -4.62
N ILE A 13 18.47 0.54 -4.77
CA ILE A 13 17.76 0.66 -6.05
C ILE A 13 17.68 2.15 -6.39
N ARG A 14 18.46 2.59 -7.38
CA ARG A 14 18.68 4.01 -7.72
C ARG A 14 19.15 4.80 -6.49
N LEU A 15 18.29 5.64 -5.91
CA LEU A 15 18.60 6.50 -4.76
C LEU A 15 18.07 5.93 -3.43
N LEU A 16 17.38 4.79 -3.45
CA LEU A 16 16.74 4.20 -2.27
C LEU A 16 17.55 2.99 -1.77
N THR A 17 18.15 3.10 -0.60
CA THR A 17 18.73 1.95 0.11
C THR A 17 17.67 1.27 0.97
N ILE A 18 17.43 0.00 0.69
CA ILE A 18 16.51 -0.89 1.41
C ILE A 18 17.35 -1.76 2.35
N PRO A 19 16.98 -1.89 3.65
CA PRO A 19 17.85 -2.53 4.64
C PRO A 19 18.03 -4.04 4.47
N ASN A 20 17.13 -4.69 3.72
CA ASN A 20 17.21 -6.09 3.33
C ASN A 20 16.35 -6.33 2.07
N ARG A 21 16.41 -7.53 1.50
CA ARG A 21 15.71 -7.89 0.26
C ARG A 21 14.36 -8.58 0.50
N LEU A 22 13.81 -8.48 1.72
CA LEU A 22 12.46 -8.94 2.03
C LEU A 22 11.46 -7.87 1.60
N VAL A 23 10.69 -8.17 0.56
CA VAL A 23 9.65 -7.29 0.03
C VAL A 23 8.28 -7.82 0.45
N MET A 24 7.47 -6.98 1.07
CA MET A 24 6.03 -7.23 1.17
C MET A 24 5.34 -6.68 -0.08
N PRO A 25 4.76 -7.54 -0.93
CA PRO A 25 4.02 -7.08 -2.10
C PRO A 25 2.71 -6.37 -1.70
N PRO A 26 2.01 -5.71 -2.64
CA PRO A 26 0.71 -5.12 -2.37
C PRO A 26 -0.28 -6.16 -1.86
N MET A 27 -0.89 -5.89 -0.71
CA MET A 27 -1.90 -6.76 -0.11
C MET A 27 -3.21 -5.99 0.05
N GLY A 28 -4.24 -6.30 -0.72
CA GLY A 28 -5.58 -5.69 -0.55
C GLY A 28 -6.16 -6.03 0.81
N THR A 29 -6.28 -5.04 1.72
CA THR A 29 -6.73 -5.29 3.09
C THR A 29 -8.19 -4.95 3.31
N ALA A 30 -8.74 -4.04 2.50
CA ALA A 30 -10.06 -3.45 2.71
C ALA A 30 -10.23 -2.87 4.13
N LEU A 31 -9.14 -2.34 4.69
CA LEU A 31 -9.08 -1.67 5.99
C LEU A 31 -9.10 -0.14 5.88
N GLY A 32 -9.29 0.45 4.70
CA GLY A 32 -9.52 1.90 4.58
C GLY A 32 -10.81 2.36 5.28
N ASN A 33 -10.99 3.66 5.41
CA ASN A 33 -12.28 4.25 5.78
C ASN A 33 -13.24 4.23 4.58
N ASP A 34 -14.53 4.45 4.84
CA ASP A 34 -15.57 4.46 3.79
C ASP A 34 -15.43 5.63 2.80
N ASP A 35 -14.64 6.66 3.15
CA ASP A 35 -14.29 7.80 2.29
C ASP A 35 -12.94 7.64 1.56
N SER A 36 -12.40 6.41 1.59
CA SER A 36 -11.10 6.01 1.04
C SER A 36 -9.89 6.65 1.73
N THR A 37 -10.05 7.29 2.89
CA THR A 37 -8.90 7.73 3.69
C THR A 37 -8.29 6.56 4.45
N VAL A 38 -7.02 6.72 4.85
CA VAL A 38 -6.31 5.74 5.66
C VAL A 38 -6.95 5.65 7.06
N SER A 39 -7.30 4.44 7.49
CA SER A 39 -7.83 4.21 8.85
C SER A 39 -6.73 3.83 9.85
N GLU A 40 -7.04 3.92 11.14
CA GLU A 40 -6.18 3.42 12.22
C GLU A 40 -5.92 1.91 12.11
N ALA A 41 -6.87 1.12 11.61
CA ALA A 41 -6.68 -0.30 11.38
C ALA A 41 -5.67 -0.57 10.25
N ASN A 42 -5.70 0.25 9.20
CA ASN A 42 -4.74 0.19 8.11
C ASN A 42 -3.32 0.57 8.59
N LEU A 43 -3.20 1.62 9.40
CA LEU A 43 -1.93 2.01 10.04
C LEU A 43 -1.39 0.91 10.97
N ALA A 44 -2.24 0.32 11.81
CA ALA A 44 -1.84 -0.76 12.71
C ALA A 44 -1.39 -2.02 11.94
N TYR A 45 -2.04 -2.32 10.80
CA TYR A 45 -1.65 -3.41 9.92
C TYR A 45 -0.25 -3.17 9.34
N ILE A 46 -0.02 -2.02 8.70
CA ILE A 46 1.25 -1.75 8.00
C ILE A 46 2.42 -1.63 9.00
N LYS A 47 2.17 -1.01 10.16
CA LYS A 47 3.16 -0.91 11.25
C LYS A 47 3.62 -2.29 11.71
N ARG A 48 2.68 -3.24 11.87
CA ARG A 48 3.01 -4.62 12.27
C ARG A 48 3.86 -5.35 11.23
N ARG A 49 3.71 -5.02 9.94
CA ARG A 49 4.53 -5.59 8.86
C ARG A 49 5.94 -5.01 8.86
N ALA A 50 6.06 -3.70 9.09
CA ALA A 50 7.36 -3.04 9.26
C ALA A 50 8.12 -3.56 10.48
N GLN A 51 7.42 -3.73 11.62
CA GLN A 51 7.97 -4.37 12.83
C GLN A 51 8.45 -5.81 12.60
N GLY A 52 7.88 -6.51 11.61
CA GLY A 52 8.30 -7.85 11.21
C GLY A 52 9.62 -7.91 10.44
N GLY A 53 10.23 -6.76 10.13
CA GLY A 53 11.55 -6.69 9.49
C GLY A 53 11.53 -6.69 7.96
N ALA A 54 10.38 -6.45 7.33
CA ALA A 54 10.32 -6.26 5.87
C ALA A 54 11.17 -5.05 5.47
N GLY A 55 12.07 -5.22 4.51
CA GLY A 55 12.93 -4.13 4.04
C GLY A 55 12.15 -3.11 3.23
N LEU A 56 11.29 -3.58 2.33
CA LEU A 56 10.38 -2.75 1.54
C LEU A 56 8.95 -3.25 1.70
N ILE A 57 8.03 -2.31 1.93
CA ILE A 57 6.60 -2.57 1.95
C ILE A 57 5.97 -1.81 0.78
N ILE A 58 5.13 -2.49 0.01
CA ILE A 58 4.30 -1.82 -1.01
C ILE A 58 2.89 -1.71 -0.44
N THR A 59 2.30 -0.52 -0.49
CA THR A 59 0.91 -0.31 -0.03
C THR A 59 -0.04 -1.25 -0.74
N GLU A 60 -1.23 -1.42 -0.17
CA GLU A 60 -2.35 -1.97 -0.93
C GLU A 60 -2.72 -1.08 -2.13
N ILE A 61 -3.68 -1.56 -2.92
CA ILE A 61 -4.32 -0.82 -4.00
C ILE A 61 -4.66 0.59 -3.50
N THR A 62 -3.97 1.57 -4.06
CA THR A 62 -4.27 2.98 -3.83
C THR A 62 -4.93 3.52 -5.09
N GLU A 63 -6.22 3.79 -4.98
CA GLU A 63 -7.06 4.16 -6.12
C GLU A 63 -6.66 5.55 -6.63
N VAL A 64 -6.45 5.67 -7.93
CA VAL A 64 -6.08 6.95 -8.58
C VAL A 64 -7.29 7.74 -9.08
N HIS A 65 -8.50 7.20 -8.92
CA HIS A 65 -9.74 7.80 -9.39
C HIS A 65 -10.92 7.28 -8.55
N PRO A 66 -11.98 8.07 -8.29
CA PRO A 66 -13.17 7.63 -7.54
C PRO A 66 -13.86 6.37 -8.11
N LEU A 67 -13.65 6.09 -9.40
CA LEU A 67 -14.20 4.92 -10.10
C LEU A 67 -13.15 3.81 -10.30
N GLY A 68 -12.00 3.89 -9.62
CA GLY A 68 -10.91 2.91 -9.71
C GLY A 68 -10.96 1.81 -8.65
N SER A 69 -12.05 1.72 -7.89
CA SER A 69 -12.14 0.95 -6.65
C SER A 69 -12.24 -0.57 -6.83
N ALA A 70 -11.34 -1.29 -6.15
CA ALA A 70 -11.32 -2.76 -6.09
C ALA A 70 -12.09 -3.34 -4.90
N SER A 71 -12.35 -2.54 -3.87
CA SER A 71 -13.08 -2.96 -2.68
C SER A 71 -13.75 -1.77 -2.01
N PRO A 72 -14.82 -1.95 -1.22
CA PRO A 72 -15.54 -0.85 -0.58
C PRO A 72 -14.69 0.07 0.31
N ARG A 73 -13.53 -0.42 0.77
CA ARG A 73 -12.65 0.27 1.73
C ARG A 73 -11.19 0.24 1.28
N CYS A 74 -10.97 0.40 -0.02
CA CYS A 74 -9.64 0.69 -0.56
C CYS A 74 -9.27 2.15 -0.27
N ILE A 75 -7.97 2.41 -0.13
CA ILE A 75 -7.45 3.77 0.12
C ILE A 75 -7.28 4.54 -1.20
N GLY A 76 -7.36 5.87 -1.15
CA GLY A 76 -7.32 6.75 -2.33
C GLY A 76 -6.11 7.68 -2.44
N VAL A 77 -5.84 8.18 -3.64
CA VAL A 77 -4.79 9.18 -3.94
C VAL A 77 -5.15 10.16 -5.07
N TRP A 78 -6.44 10.44 -5.26
CA TRP A 78 -6.93 11.33 -6.33
C TRP A 78 -7.24 12.78 -5.87
N ASP A 79 -7.07 13.07 -4.59
CA ASP A 79 -7.40 14.36 -3.96
C ASP A 79 -6.46 14.62 -2.78
N ASP A 80 -6.10 15.88 -2.52
CA ASP A 80 -5.16 16.26 -1.46
C ASP A 80 -5.65 15.87 -0.05
N LYS A 81 -6.95 15.64 0.13
CA LYS A 81 -7.52 15.13 1.40
C LYS A 81 -6.88 13.81 1.87
N PHE A 82 -6.29 13.03 0.96
CA PHE A 82 -5.64 11.76 1.30
C PHE A 82 -4.21 11.93 1.85
N ILE A 83 -3.55 13.06 1.55
CA ILE A 83 -2.15 13.31 1.89
C ILE A 83 -1.89 13.08 3.40
N PRO A 84 -2.68 13.62 4.35
CA PRO A 84 -2.39 13.44 5.77
C PRO A 84 -2.37 11.97 6.21
N GLY A 85 -3.28 11.14 5.68
CA GLY A 85 -3.34 9.71 5.98
C GLY A 85 -2.18 8.94 5.35
N LEU A 86 -1.86 9.24 4.08
CA LEU A 86 -0.76 8.62 3.35
C LEU A 86 0.60 8.98 3.95
N SER A 87 0.79 10.22 4.41
CA SER A 87 1.98 10.65 5.14
C SER A 87 2.17 9.85 6.43
N LYS A 88 1.11 9.70 7.25
CA LYS A 88 1.16 8.87 8.46
C LYS A 88 1.54 7.42 8.14
N LEU A 89 1.03 6.88 7.04
CA LEU A 89 1.33 5.51 6.59
C LEU A 89 2.83 5.36 6.29
N ALA A 90 3.45 6.34 5.63
CA ALA A 90 4.88 6.37 5.41
C ALA A 90 5.68 6.53 6.72
N ASP A 91 5.25 7.43 7.60
CA ASP A 91 5.94 7.70 8.88
C ASP A 91 5.99 6.46 9.77
N VAL A 92 4.87 5.73 9.93
CA VAL A 92 4.85 4.52 10.77
C VAL A 92 5.73 3.41 10.24
N VAL A 93 5.99 3.36 8.93
CA VAL A 93 6.92 2.41 8.30
C VAL A 93 8.36 2.87 8.47
N HIS A 94 8.65 4.14 8.19
CA HIS A 94 10.00 4.70 8.29
C HIS A 94 10.57 4.65 9.71
N VAL A 95 9.75 4.87 10.74
CA VAL A 95 10.17 4.76 12.16
C VAL A 95 10.66 3.34 12.52
N GLN A 96 10.24 2.30 11.79
CA GLN A 96 10.72 0.92 11.99
C GLN A 96 11.97 0.57 11.17
N GLY A 97 12.49 1.51 10.37
CA GLY A 97 13.67 1.31 9.52
C GLY A 97 13.39 0.72 8.13
N SER A 98 12.14 0.33 7.86
CA SER A 98 11.68 -0.13 6.54
C SER A 98 11.51 1.03 5.55
N LYS A 99 11.46 0.70 4.26
CA LYS A 99 11.06 1.63 3.17
C LYS A 99 9.64 1.30 2.70
N ILE A 100 8.98 2.28 2.09
CA ILE A 100 7.64 2.12 1.53
C ILE A 100 7.55 2.62 0.08
N ALA A 101 6.75 1.94 -0.73
CA ALA A 101 6.31 2.39 -2.04
C ALA A 101 4.78 2.29 -2.15
N MET A 102 4.17 3.15 -2.97
CA MET A 102 2.72 3.17 -3.15
C MET A 102 2.32 2.47 -4.45
N GLN A 103 1.38 1.54 -4.39
CA GLN A 103 0.78 0.94 -5.57
C GLN A 103 -0.34 1.84 -6.11
N LEU A 104 -0.04 2.60 -7.16
CA LEU A 104 -1.04 3.33 -7.94
C LEU A 104 -1.86 2.35 -8.79
N HIS A 105 -3.18 2.37 -8.66
CA HIS A 105 -4.03 1.38 -9.30
C HIS A 105 -5.39 1.94 -9.75
N HIS A 106 -5.87 1.44 -10.89
CA HIS A 106 -7.23 1.60 -11.39
C HIS A 106 -7.75 0.23 -11.85
N THR A 107 -8.89 -0.21 -11.34
CA THR A 107 -9.44 -1.54 -11.68
C THR A 107 -10.00 -1.65 -13.10
N GLY A 108 -10.28 -0.53 -13.76
CA GLY A 108 -10.98 -0.52 -15.05
C GLY A 108 -12.30 -1.28 -14.97
N ARG A 109 -12.48 -2.27 -15.84
CA ARG A 109 -13.67 -3.14 -15.86
C ARG A 109 -13.88 -3.96 -14.57
N GLU A 110 -12.87 -4.07 -13.73
CA GLU A 110 -12.91 -4.82 -12.47
C GLU A 110 -13.44 -3.99 -11.29
N ASN A 111 -14.01 -2.81 -11.54
CA ASN A 111 -14.56 -1.97 -10.49
C ASN A 111 -15.65 -2.70 -9.68
N TYR A 112 -15.40 -2.87 -8.38
CA TYR A 112 -16.25 -3.65 -7.49
C TYR A 112 -17.69 -3.10 -7.38
N LEU A 113 -17.85 -1.78 -7.30
CA LEU A 113 -19.15 -1.15 -7.09
C LEU A 113 -20.02 -1.17 -8.35
N LEU A 114 -19.39 -1.12 -9.53
CA LEU A 114 -20.09 -1.00 -10.80
C LEU A 114 -20.40 -2.35 -11.43
N GLN A 115 -19.57 -3.36 -11.21
CA GLN A 115 -19.91 -4.74 -11.54
C GLN A 115 -21.21 -5.17 -10.85
N LYS A 116 -21.42 -4.80 -9.58
CA LYS A 116 -22.68 -5.06 -8.87
C LYS A 116 -23.91 -4.40 -9.51
N LYS A 117 -23.70 -3.37 -10.34
CA LYS A 117 -24.76 -2.63 -11.03
C LYS A 117 -24.85 -2.99 -12.52
N ASN A 118 -24.11 -4.01 -12.98
CA ASN A 118 -23.94 -4.35 -14.40
C ASN A 118 -23.57 -3.14 -15.28
N LYS A 119 -22.80 -2.20 -14.72
CA LYS A 119 -22.31 -1.02 -15.46
C LYS A 119 -20.86 -1.24 -15.85
N ALA A 120 -20.59 -1.23 -17.15
CA ALA A 120 -19.23 -1.27 -17.67
C ALA A 120 -18.54 0.08 -17.48
N ILE A 121 -17.29 0.06 -17.07
CA ILE A 121 -16.36 1.19 -17.17
C ILE A 121 -15.21 0.75 -18.06
N GLY A 122 -14.97 1.54 -19.11
CA GLY A 122 -13.77 1.44 -19.92
C GLY A 122 -12.53 1.94 -19.16
N PRO A 123 -11.33 1.70 -19.68
CA PRO A 123 -10.14 2.40 -19.19
C PRO A 123 -10.33 3.92 -19.24
#